data_AF-A0A7C6BJV9-F1
#
_entry.id   AF-A0A7C6BJV9-F1
#
_cell.length_a   1.000
_cell.length_b   1.000
_cell.length_c   1.000
_cell.angle_alpha   90.00
_cell.angle_beta   90.00
_cell.angle_gamma   90.00
#
_symmetry.space_group_name_H-M   'P 1'
#
loop_
_entity.id
_entity.type
_entity.pdbx_description
1 polymer ?
#
loop_
_entity_poly.entity_id
_entity_poly.type
_entity_poly.pdbx_seq_one_letter_code
_entity_poly.pdbx_strand_id
1 'polypeptide(L)'
;MAEKIYLNIIWHMHQPYYYDSCQDIFTLPWVRTHATKDYLFMAKLADRFPQVRMTFNFTPSLIKQINLYLQGKTDLVWNHFKKEAKKLSKKEKDFILENFFLAPSQTQTSHFPFYETLKEKAKHNIHNFSTQDWLDLQILYQLLWFDPITIKDNPDLSELIKRGKEYTEKDKAIIKQVTSKIIAEIIPMYKKLHDKGQIEISTSPLYHPIIPLLIDNWVASESSPGTHLPRYRFQYIDDAQKQIQKAKDVAERIWKTEIRGIWPSEGSVSSAAVSCFAQNGFSWTATGEEVLFHTLGLPIERDQNGLLNQGEKLYQPWFFSNDKNNIAIFFRDRHLSDLIGFAYQHLTFDDAVKDMISNLERIMNRLPNGYNPVLSIILDGENAWEYYNNNGFDFLNNLYEALSQHSRITTTTPSEYLAHFDQKPALHTLAPGSWIYGSLNTWIGHEEKNWAWDQLFLVRRLLAEKEKELDGERKQEIFNILYQAEGSDWFWWLGPDNPSVQKEDFRKQFLSLLEKICDLIGEKYPGEG
;
A
#
# COMPACT_ATOMS: atom_id res chain seq x y z
N MET A 1 -0.88 -0.84 36.73
CA MET A 1 -0.17 -0.99 35.45
C MET A 1 -0.70 -2.25 34.79
N ALA A 2 -0.90 -2.25 33.48
CA ALA A 2 -1.32 -3.46 32.78
C ALA A 2 -0.22 -4.54 32.89
N GLU A 3 -0.62 -5.79 33.13
CA GLU A 3 0.33 -6.90 33.27
C GLU A 3 0.96 -7.27 31.92
N LYS A 4 0.18 -7.11 30.85
CA LYS A 4 0.51 -7.49 29.48
C LYS A 4 -0.08 -6.50 28.47
N ILE A 5 0.55 -6.37 27.31
CA ILE A 5 0.02 -5.65 26.14
C ILE A 5 -0.03 -6.56 24.91
N TYR A 6 -1.10 -6.45 24.13
CA TYR A 6 -1.27 -7.11 22.85
C TYR A 6 -0.82 -6.16 21.74
N LEU A 7 -0.01 -6.66 20.81
CA LEU A 7 0.49 -5.90 19.68
C LEU A 7 -0.13 -6.42 18.38
N ASN A 8 -0.97 -5.60 17.76
CA ASN A 8 -1.57 -5.85 16.46
C ASN A 8 -0.75 -5.16 15.37
N ILE A 9 0.04 -5.92 14.61
CA ILE A 9 0.83 -5.37 13.49
C ILE A 9 0.06 -5.63 12.20
N ILE A 10 -0.21 -4.59 11.41
CA ILE A 10 -0.85 -4.68 10.11
C ILE A 10 0.07 -4.07 9.05
N TRP A 11 0.51 -4.90 8.11
CA TRP A 11 1.27 -4.47 6.94
C TRP A 11 0.33 -4.31 5.74
N HIS A 12 0.24 -3.11 5.18
CA HIS A 12 -0.60 -2.82 4.02
C HIS A 12 0.20 -2.94 2.71
N MET A 13 -0.19 -3.86 1.84
CA MET A 13 0.47 -4.11 0.55
C MET A 13 -0.39 -3.54 -0.58
N HIS A 14 0.10 -2.47 -1.22
CA HIS A 14 -0.63 -1.81 -2.28
C HIS A 14 0.27 -1.37 -3.44
N GLN A 15 -0.30 -1.36 -4.64
CA GLN A 15 0.26 -0.63 -5.76
C GLN A 15 -0.91 -0.06 -6.56
N PRO A 16 -0.77 1.16 -7.10
CA PRO A 16 -1.68 1.68 -8.11
C PRO A 16 -1.83 0.70 -9.28
N TYR A 17 -2.94 0.81 -10.01
CA TYR A 17 -3.21 -0.08 -11.13
C TYR A 17 -2.51 0.41 -12.40
N TYR A 18 -1.30 -0.12 -12.67
CA TYR A 18 -0.41 0.32 -13.76
C TYR A 18 -0.60 -0.42 -15.09
N TYR A 19 -1.42 -1.48 -15.11
CA TYR A 19 -1.59 -2.29 -16.32
C TYR A 19 -2.53 -1.62 -17.33
N ASP A 20 -1.98 -1.21 -18.46
CA ASP A 20 -2.74 -0.73 -19.60
C ASP A 20 -3.20 -1.91 -20.47
N SER A 21 -4.49 -2.23 -20.34
CA SER A 21 -5.14 -3.29 -21.12
C SER A 21 -5.17 -3.05 -22.64
N CYS A 22 -5.09 -1.80 -23.10
CA CYS A 22 -5.12 -1.45 -24.53
C CYS A 22 -3.75 -1.70 -25.18
N GLN A 23 -2.68 -1.40 -24.45
CA GLN A 23 -1.30 -1.61 -24.90
C GLN A 23 -0.73 -2.99 -24.51
N ASP A 24 -1.47 -3.75 -23.70
CA ASP A 24 -1.04 -5.03 -23.12
C ASP A 24 0.29 -4.93 -22.34
N ILE A 25 0.47 -3.84 -21.58
CA ILE A 25 1.73 -3.52 -20.91
C ILE A 25 1.51 -2.83 -19.57
N PHE A 26 2.38 -3.10 -18.60
CA PHE A 26 2.51 -2.25 -17.41
C PHE A 26 3.33 -1.00 -17.75
N THR A 27 2.76 0.18 -17.49
CA THR A 27 3.42 1.46 -17.76
C THR A 27 4.58 1.72 -16.80
N LEU A 28 4.50 1.19 -15.58
CA LEU A 28 5.51 1.34 -14.52
C LEU A 28 5.92 -0.01 -13.93
N PRO A 29 7.16 -0.15 -13.43
CA PRO A 29 7.70 -1.42 -12.99
C PRO A 29 7.34 -1.80 -11.54
N TRP A 30 6.66 -0.92 -10.81
CA TRP A 30 6.61 -0.93 -9.35
C TRP A 30 6.04 -2.22 -8.77
N VAL A 31 5.01 -2.81 -9.39
CA VAL A 31 4.50 -4.14 -8.98
C VAL A 31 5.59 -5.21 -9.04
N ARG A 32 6.40 -5.25 -10.10
CA ARG A 32 7.47 -6.24 -10.24
C ARG A 32 8.64 -5.95 -9.30
N THR A 33 9.03 -4.69 -9.14
CA THR A 33 10.19 -4.34 -8.30
C THR A 33 9.89 -4.51 -6.82
N HIS A 34 8.69 -4.14 -6.35
CA HIS A 34 8.25 -4.43 -4.98
C HIS A 34 7.97 -5.92 -4.78
N ALA A 35 7.56 -6.67 -5.81
CA ALA A 35 7.48 -8.12 -5.71
C ALA A 35 8.84 -8.78 -5.43
N THR A 36 9.94 -8.28 -6.01
CA THR A 36 11.30 -8.80 -5.75
C THR A 36 11.92 -8.31 -4.44
N LYS A 37 11.40 -7.21 -3.87
CA LYS A 37 11.97 -6.52 -2.70
C LYS A 37 11.20 -6.79 -1.40
N ASP A 38 9.87 -6.77 -1.44
CA ASP A 38 9.05 -6.57 -0.23
C ASP A 38 8.12 -7.76 0.04
N TYR A 39 7.30 -8.15 -0.93
CA TYR A 39 6.16 -9.06 -0.65
C TYR A 39 6.61 -10.45 -0.20
N LEU A 40 7.46 -11.12 -0.98
CA LEU A 40 7.95 -12.45 -0.57
C LEU A 40 8.88 -12.37 0.64
N PHE A 41 9.70 -11.31 0.68
CA PHE A 41 10.66 -11.03 1.75
C PHE A 41 9.98 -11.02 3.13
N MET A 42 8.91 -10.25 3.28
CA MET A 42 8.21 -10.12 4.57
C MET A 42 7.54 -11.43 4.99
N ALA A 43 6.97 -12.20 4.05
CA ALA A 43 6.43 -13.52 4.35
C ALA A 43 7.53 -14.50 4.81
N LYS A 44 8.67 -14.54 4.11
CA LYS A 44 9.81 -15.39 4.50
C LYS A 44 10.38 -15.00 5.84
N LEU A 45 10.43 -13.70 6.15
CA LEU A 45 10.86 -13.22 7.44
C LEU A 45 9.89 -13.62 8.56
N ALA A 46 8.58 -13.51 8.34
CA ALA A 46 7.57 -13.96 9.28
C ALA A 46 7.67 -15.47 9.58
N ASP A 47 7.86 -16.34 8.56
CA ASP A 47 7.98 -17.81 8.76
C ASP A 47 9.13 -18.22 9.70
N ARG A 48 10.15 -17.37 9.86
CA ARG A 48 11.28 -17.59 10.78
C ARG A 48 10.88 -17.41 12.25
N PHE A 49 9.78 -16.72 12.54
CA PHE A 49 9.33 -16.39 13.88
C PHE A 49 7.86 -16.85 14.09
N PRO A 50 7.59 -18.15 14.20
CA PRO A 50 6.23 -18.71 14.24
C PRO A 50 5.36 -18.21 15.41
N GLN A 51 5.98 -17.69 16.47
CA GLN A 51 5.27 -17.10 17.62
C GLN A 51 4.83 -15.65 17.42
N VAL A 52 5.38 -14.98 16.40
CA VAL A 52 5.01 -13.61 16.05
C VAL A 52 3.84 -13.67 15.09
N ARG A 53 2.73 -13.08 15.52
CA ARG A 53 1.48 -13.00 14.77
C ARG A 53 1.27 -11.62 14.21
N MET A 54 0.74 -11.53 13.01
CA MET A 54 0.51 -10.25 12.33
C MET A 54 -0.56 -10.39 11.26
N THR A 55 -1.02 -9.25 10.76
CA THR A 55 -1.96 -9.20 9.65
C THR A 55 -1.25 -8.66 8.43
N PHE A 56 -1.45 -9.32 7.29
CA PHE A 56 -1.08 -8.78 5.99
C PHE A 56 -2.34 -8.40 5.24
N ASN A 57 -2.44 -7.13 4.89
CA ASN A 57 -3.48 -6.62 4.05
C ASN A 57 -3.00 -6.60 2.59
N PHE A 58 -3.80 -7.17 1.68
CA PHE A 58 -3.52 -7.10 0.25
C PHE A 58 -4.65 -6.41 -0.49
N THR A 59 -4.31 -5.35 -1.22
CA THR A 59 -5.28 -4.76 -2.15
C THR A 59 -5.59 -5.73 -3.29
N PRO A 60 -6.87 -5.92 -3.67
CA PRO A 60 -7.22 -6.77 -4.80
C PRO A 60 -6.57 -6.32 -6.12
N SER A 61 -6.38 -5.01 -6.31
CA SER A 61 -5.67 -4.44 -7.47
C SER A 61 -4.23 -4.96 -7.55
N LEU A 62 -3.49 -5.00 -6.45
CA LEU A 62 -2.13 -5.56 -6.41
C LEU A 62 -2.12 -7.04 -6.81
N ILE A 63 -3.00 -7.85 -6.21
CA ILE A 63 -3.01 -9.30 -6.51
C ILE A 63 -3.38 -9.57 -7.97
N LYS A 64 -4.33 -8.82 -8.53
CA LYS A 64 -4.65 -8.89 -9.96
C LYS A 64 -3.40 -8.64 -10.82
N GLN A 65 -2.61 -7.63 -10.48
CA GLN A 65 -1.39 -7.30 -11.22
C GLN A 65 -0.29 -8.35 -11.07
N ILE A 66 -0.10 -8.93 -9.87
CA ILE A 66 0.80 -10.07 -9.67
C ILE A 66 0.39 -11.26 -10.56
N ASN A 67 -0.92 -11.56 -10.64
CA ASN A 67 -1.41 -12.63 -11.51
C ASN A 67 -1.19 -12.36 -13.00
N LEU A 68 -1.28 -11.09 -13.44
CA LEU A 68 -0.95 -10.72 -14.82
C LEU A 68 0.53 -10.99 -15.13
N TYR A 69 1.46 -10.71 -14.21
CA TYR A 69 2.87 -11.08 -14.39
C TYR A 69 3.05 -12.60 -14.48
N LEU A 70 2.33 -13.40 -13.68
CA LEU A 70 2.35 -14.87 -13.77
C LEU A 70 1.81 -15.39 -15.11
N GLN A 71 0.92 -14.64 -15.75
CA GLN A 71 0.40 -14.93 -17.10
C GLN A 71 1.34 -14.47 -18.23
N GLY A 72 2.53 -13.94 -17.89
CA GLY A 72 3.55 -13.53 -18.85
C GLY A 72 3.45 -12.08 -19.31
N LYS A 73 2.58 -11.26 -18.70
CA LYS A 73 2.57 -9.81 -18.93
C LYS A 73 3.87 -9.18 -18.41
N THR A 74 4.21 -8.01 -18.95
CA THR A 74 5.51 -7.38 -18.74
C THR A 74 5.37 -5.87 -18.60
N ASP A 75 6.37 -5.20 -18.02
CA ASP A 75 6.46 -3.74 -17.95
C ASP A 75 7.46 -3.17 -18.96
N LEU A 76 7.33 -1.87 -19.22
CA LEU A 76 8.21 -1.11 -20.10
C LEU A 76 9.67 -1.22 -19.68
N VAL A 77 9.99 -1.07 -18.39
CA VAL A 77 11.37 -1.19 -17.88
C VAL A 77 11.94 -2.59 -18.11
N TRP A 78 11.16 -3.64 -17.86
CA TRP A 78 11.59 -5.02 -18.09
C TRP A 78 11.83 -5.33 -19.57
N ASN A 79 11.04 -4.75 -20.48
CA ASN A 79 11.28 -4.86 -21.91
C ASN A 79 12.61 -4.22 -22.33
N HIS A 80 12.92 -3.04 -21.79
CA HIS A 80 14.20 -2.37 -22.02
C HIS A 80 15.37 -3.14 -21.41
N PHE A 81 15.21 -3.73 -20.23
CA PHE A 81 16.19 -4.62 -19.62
C PHE A 81 16.49 -5.85 -20.50
N LYS A 82 15.46 -6.48 -21.07
CA LYS A 82 15.59 -7.68 -21.91
C LYS A 82 16.37 -7.46 -23.19
N LYS A 83 16.40 -6.24 -23.73
CA LYS A 83 17.02 -5.93 -25.02
C LYS A 83 18.55 -5.95 -24.92
N GLU A 84 19.21 -6.54 -25.92
CA GLU A 84 20.68 -6.50 -26.02
C GLU A 84 21.16 -5.05 -26.08
N ALA A 85 22.15 -4.69 -25.25
CA ALA A 85 22.62 -3.31 -25.09
C ALA A 85 23.13 -2.72 -26.42
N LYS A 86 23.79 -3.55 -27.24
CA LYS A 86 24.29 -3.15 -28.57
C LYS A 86 23.18 -2.84 -29.59
N LYS A 87 21.94 -3.28 -29.34
CA LYS A 87 20.77 -3.09 -30.23
C LYS A 87 19.85 -1.96 -29.76
N LEU A 88 20.19 -1.25 -28.68
CA LEU A 88 19.40 -0.14 -28.18
C LEU A 88 19.40 1.02 -29.18
N SER A 89 18.21 1.42 -29.59
CA SER A 89 17.97 2.65 -30.37
C SER A 89 18.13 3.89 -29.50
N LYS A 90 18.15 5.07 -30.12
CA LYS A 90 18.23 6.35 -29.39
C LYS A 90 17.04 6.53 -28.42
N LYS A 91 15.81 6.29 -28.89
CA LYS A 91 14.59 6.39 -28.07
C LYS A 91 14.61 5.47 -26.85
N GLU A 92 15.11 4.25 -27.00
CA GLU A 92 15.22 3.29 -25.89
C GLU A 92 16.31 3.66 -24.89
N LYS A 93 17.42 4.25 -25.36
CA LYS A 93 18.45 4.81 -24.47
C LYS A 93 17.89 5.97 -23.65
N ASP A 94 17.13 6.86 -24.28
CA ASP A 94 16.50 8.00 -23.60
C ASP A 94 15.50 7.50 -22.53
N PHE A 95 14.66 6.51 -22.87
CA PHE A 95 13.78 5.85 -21.89
C PHE A 95 14.56 5.25 -20.70
N ILE A 96 15.67 4.56 -20.96
CA ILE A 96 16.50 3.97 -19.89
C ILE A 96 17.03 5.07 -18.97
N LEU A 97 17.52 6.20 -19.51
CA LEU A 97 18.01 7.31 -18.70
C LEU A 97 16.91 7.97 -17.85
N GLU A 98 15.68 8.01 -18.36
CA GLU A 98 14.55 8.57 -17.62
C GLU A 98 14.07 7.64 -16.51
N ASN A 99 14.11 6.32 -16.71
CA ASN A 99 13.41 5.36 -15.84
C ASN A 99 14.33 4.50 -14.97
N PHE A 100 15.55 4.20 -15.40
CA PHE A 100 16.48 3.31 -14.67
C PHE A 100 17.25 4.07 -13.58
N PHE A 101 16.89 5.34 -13.32
CA PHE A 101 17.36 6.10 -12.18
C PHE A 101 16.21 6.50 -11.23
N LEU A 102 14.97 6.09 -11.52
CA LEU A 102 13.82 6.35 -10.66
C LEU A 102 13.75 5.37 -9.49
N ALA A 103 13.50 5.93 -8.32
CA ALA A 103 13.11 5.28 -7.08
C ALA A 103 14.16 4.53 -6.23
N PRO A 104 15.47 4.44 -6.52
CA PRO A 104 16.36 3.89 -5.52
C PRO A 104 16.84 4.98 -4.56
N SER A 105 16.63 4.78 -3.26
CA SER A 105 17.14 5.67 -2.23
C SER A 105 18.68 5.69 -2.26
N GLN A 106 19.29 6.76 -1.72
CA GLN A 106 20.75 6.80 -1.58
C GLN A 106 21.28 5.65 -0.72
N THR A 107 20.52 5.22 0.29
CA THR A 107 20.88 4.06 1.13
C THR A 107 20.96 2.80 0.29
N GLN A 108 19.96 2.55 -0.56
CA GLN A 108 19.91 1.38 -1.43
C GLN A 108 21.04 1.40 -2.47
N THR A 109 21.22 2.51 -3.18
CA THR A 109 22.23 2.60 -4.24
C THR A 109 23.66 2.61 -3.74
N SER A 110 23.92 3.02 -2.49
CA SER A 110 25.26 3.05 -1.91
C SER A 110 25.96 1.69 -1.90
N HIS A 111 25.20 0.60 -1.91
CA HIS A 111 25.69 -0.78 -2.00
C HIS A 111 26.19 -1.17 -3.41
N PHE A 112 25.94 -0.32 -4.41
CA PHE A 112 26.31 -0.52 -5.80
C PHE A 112 27.12 0.69 -6.33
N PRO A 113 28.40 0.85 -5.95
CA PRO A 113 29.19 2.05 -6.29
C PRO A 113 29.29 2.33 -7.79
N PHE A 114 29.27 1.29 -8.64
CA PHE A 114 29.31 1.47 -10.08
C PHE A 114 27.99 2.01 -10.64
N TYR A 115 26.84 1.71 -10.02
CA TYR A 115 25.57 2.31 -10.40
C TYR A 115 25.60 3.83 -10.19
N GLU A 116 26.13 4.31 -9.06
CA GLU A 116 26.32 5.75 -8.82
C GLU A 116 27.30 6.38 -9.82
N THR A 117 28.36 5.66 -10.19
CA THR A 117 29.27 6.11 -11.25
C THR A 117 28.54 6.28 -12.59
N LEU A 118 27.67 5.33 -12.95
CA LEU A 118 26.87 5.39 -14.17
C LEU A 118 25.83 6.51 -14.13
N LYS A 119 25.21 6.75 -12.97
CA LYS A 119 24.26 7.84 -12.74
C LYS A 119 24.93 9.21 -12.93
N GLU A 120 26.11 9.42 -12.36
CA GLU A 120 26.87 10.66 -12.54
C GLU A 120 27.39 10.83 -13.97
N LYS A 121 27.84 9.74 -14.60
CA LYS A 121 28.23 9.73 -16.02
C LYS A 121 27.05 10.06 -16.93
N ALA A 122 25.85 9.58 -16.63
CA ALA A 122 24.64 9.87 -17.39
C ALA A 122 24.24 11.34 -17.32
N LYS A 123 24.45 12.01 -16.17
CA LYS A 123 24.18 13.44 -16.01
C LYS A 123 25.17 14.33 -16.76
N HIS A 124 26.46 14.00 -16.73
CA HIS A 124 27.51 14.94 -17.14
C HIS A 124 28.25 14.55 -18.43
N ASN A 125 28.27 13.27 -18.81
CA ASN A 125 29.15 12.76 -19.87
C ASN A 125 28.47 11.65 -20.70
N ILE A 126 27.18 11.80 -21.01
CA ILE A 126 26.39 10.76 -21.69
C ILE A 126 26.95 10.36 -23.07
N HIS A 127 27.67 11.26 -23.75
CA HIS A 127 28.32 10.94 -25.03
C HIS A 127 29.40 9.86 -24.91
N ASN A 128 29.92 9.61 -23.70
CA ASN A 128 30.93 8.60 -23.40
C ASN A 128 30.33 7.28 -22.90
N PHE A 129 28.99 7.10 -22.93
CA PHE A 129 28.34 5.84 -22.55
C PHE A 129 28.61 4.74 -23.59
N SER A 130 29.46 3.80 -23.22
CA SER A 130 29.80 2.62 -24.01
C SER A 130 28.64 1.61 -24.02
N THR A 131 28.71 0.62 -24.91
CA THR A 131 27.75 -0.50 -24.91
C THR A 131 27.78 -1.26 -23.57
N GLN A 132 28.96 -1.37 -22.94
CA GLN A 132 29.10 -2.02 -21.64
C GLN A 132 28.41 -1.22 -20.53
N ASP A 133 28.52 0.11 -20.53
CA ASP A 133 27.85 0.97 -19.55
C ASP A 133 26.33 0.80 -19.60
N TRP A 134 25.74 0.66 -20.80
CA TRP A 134 24.32 0.38 -20.97
C TRP A 134 23.92 -0.99 -20.43
N LEU A 135 24.73 -2.02 -20.69
CA LEU A 135 24.47 -3.38 -20.20
C LEU A 135 24.57 -3.43 -18.67
N ASP A 136 25.59 -2.78 -18.11
CA ASP A 136 25.79 -2.72 -16.67
C ASP A 136 24.66 -1.94 -15.98
N LEU A 137 24.22 -0.80 -16.55
CA LEU A 137 23.06 -0.06 -16.04
C LEU A 137 21.78 -0.90 -16.06
N GLN A 138 21.52 -1.61 -17.18
CA GLN A 138 20.35 -2.47 -17.31
C GLN A 138 20.30 -3.52 -16.19
N ILE A 139 21.44 -4.16 -15.88
CA ILE A 139 21.54 -5.22 -14.88
C ILE A 139 21.51 -4.64 -13.46
N LEU A 140 22.34 -3.64 -13.18
CA LEU A 140 22.45 -3.03 -11.85
C LEU A 140 21.11 -2.50 -11.36
N TYR A 141 20.34 -1.84 -12.24
CA TYR A 141 19.03 -1.36 -11.85
C TYR A 141 18.12 -2.49 -11.38
N GLN A 142 18.14 -3.68 -12.01
CA GLN A 142 17.34 -4.81 -11.52
C GLN A 142 17.87 -5.38 -10.21
N LEU A 143 19.20 -5.41 -10.02
CA LEU A 143 19.84 -5.95 -8.83
C LEU A 143 19.52 -5.14 -7.57
N LEU A 144 19.26 -3.83 -7.70
CA LEU A 144 18.87 -2.97 -6.58
C LEU A 144 17.60 -3.45 -5.85
N TRP A 145 16.70 -4.13 -6.56
CA TRP A 145 15.36 -4.48 -6.07
C TRP A 145 15.24 -5.88 -5.46
N PHE A 146 16.34 -6.63 -5.30
CA PHE A 146 16.27 -7.94 -4.65
C PHE A 146 16.46 -7.82 -3.15
N ASP A 147 15.60 -8.50 -2.41
CA ASP A 147 15.69 -8.56 -0.97
C ASP A 147 16.89 -9.41 -0.47
N PRO A 148 17.41 -9.14 0.74
CA PRO A 148 18.58 -9.83 1.28
C PRO A 148 18.42 -11.34 1.46
N ILE A 149 17.21 -11.83 1.77
CA ILE A 149 16.96 -13.27 1.94
C ILE A 149 17.09 -13.96 0.58
N THR A 150 16.45 -13.41 -0.46
CA THR A 150 16.59 -13.94 -1.82
C THR A 150 18.03 -13.91 -2.30
N ILE A 151 18.76 -12.81 -2.07
CA ILE A 151 20.17 -12.71 -2.45
C ILE A 151 20.97 -13.84 -1.82
N LYS A 152 20.82 -14.04 -0.51
CA LYS A 152 21.53 -15.08 0.25
C LYS A 152 21.18 -16.50 -0.22
N ASP A 153 19.92 -16.75 -0.57
CA ASP A 153 19.45 -18.08 -0.98
C ASP A 153 19.80 -18.43 -2.44
N ASN A 154 20.30 -17.47 -3.23
CA ASN A 154 20.62 -17.66 -4.65
C ASN A 154 22.11 -17.34 -4.93
N PRO A 155 23.00 -18.34 -4.95
CA PRO A 155 24.45 -18.14 -5.15
C PRO A 155 24.80 -17.38 -6.44
N ASP A 156 24.11 -17.67 -7.55
CA ASP A 156 24.34 -16.99 -8.82
C ASP A 156 23.99 -15.50 -8.74
N LEU A 157 22.89 -15.16 -8.04
CA LEU A 157 22.48 -13.76 -7.83
C LEU A 157 23.46 -13.03 -6.90
N SER A 158 23.89 -13.69 -5.82
CA SER A 158 24.93 -13.19 -4.92
C SER A 158 26.23 -12.87 -5.67
N GLU A 159 26.65 -13.74 -6.59
CA GLU A 159 27.85 -13.50 -7.39
C GLU A 159 27.69 -12.31 -8.34
N LEU A 160 26.50 -12.12 -8.95
CA LEU A 160 26.21 -10.93 -9.75
C LEU A 160 26.39 -9.65 -8.93
N ILE A 161 25.78 -9.58 -7.74
CA ILE A 161 25.88 -8.42 -6.86
C ILE A 161 27.33 -8.16 -6.46
N LYS A 162 28.08 -9.21 -6.10
CA LYS A 162 29.49 -9.10 -5.72
C LYS A 162 30.37 -8.61 -6.86
N ARG A 163 30.11 -9.05 -8.11
CA ARG A 163 30.87 -8.63 -9.29
C ARG A 163 30.70 -7.13 -9.58
N GLY A 164 29.51 -6.60 -9.38
CA GLY A 164 29.23 -5.15 -9.37
C GLY A 164 29.31 -4.41 -10.71
N LYS A 165 29.97 -4.96 -11.74
CA LYS A 165 30.11 -4.37 -13.09
C LYS A 165 30.58 -5.42 -14.11
N GLU A 166 30.79 -5.02 -15.37
CA GLU A 166 31.32 -5.88 -16.44
C GLU A 166 30.45 -7.12 -16.67
N TYR A 167 29.14 -6.91 -16.64
CA TYR A 167 28.17 -7.95 -16.86
C TYR A 167 28.10 -8.36 -18.34
N THR A 168 27.51 -9.51 -18.60
CA THR A 168 27.28 -10.08 -19.92
C THR A 168 25.78 -10.22 -20.19
N GLU A 169 25.38 -10.31 -21.46
CA GLU A 169 23.97 -10.53 -21.82
C GLU A 169 23.40 -11.84 -21.24
N LYS A 170 24.27 -12.81 -20.95
CA LYS A 170 23.86 -14.10 -20.34
C LYS A 170 23.42 -13.92 -18.88
N ASP A 171 23.97 -12.94 -18.17
CA ASP A 171 23.64 -12.69 -16.76
C ASP A 171 22.18 -12.27 -16.57
N LYS A 172 21.55 -11.69 -17.61
CA LYS A 172 20.11 -11.38 -17.60
C LYS A 172 19.24 -12.62 -17.38
N ALA A 173 19.71 -13.82 -17.74
CA ALA A 173 18.96 -15.06 -17.55
C ALA A 173 18.76 -15.39 -16.06
N ILE A 174 19.78 -15.14 -15.22
CA ILE A 174 19.73 -15.37 -13.78
C ILE A 174 18.64 -14.49 -13.16
N ILE A 175 18.69 -13.19 -13.45
CA ILE A 175 17.71 -12.20 -12.95
C ILE A 175 16.29 -12.59 -13.37
N LYS A 176 16.07 -12.95 -14.64
CA LYS A 176 14.76 -13.40 -15.13
C LYS A 176 14.25 -14.63 -14.39
N GLN A 177 15.12 -15.62 -14.17
CA GLN A 177 14.75 -16.85 -13.49
C GLN A 177 14.39 -16.58 -12.04
N VAL A 178 15.19 -15.81 -11.31
CA VAL A 178 14.94 -15.50 -9.89
C VAL A 178 13.67 -14.65 -9.75
N THR A 179 13.50 -13.58 -10.54
CA THR A 179 12.28 -12.75 -10.52
C THR A 179 11.02 -13.58 -10.76
N SER A 180 11.04 -14.50 -11.74
CA SER A 180 9.88 -15.35 -12.04
C SER A 180 9.55 -16.30 -10.88
N LYS A 181 10.57 -16.86 -10.22
CA LYS A 181 10.39 -17.71 -9.04
C LYS A 181 9.78 -16.93 -7.87
N ILE A 182 10.27 -15.72 -7.60
CA ILE A 182 9.75 -14.87 -6.52
C ILE A 182 8.26 -14.60 -6.72
N ILE A 183 7.88 -14.08 -7.89
CA ILE A 183 6.48 -13.72 -8.18
C ILE A 183 5.56 -14.95 -8.02
N ALA A 184 6.03 -16.14 -8.45
CA ALA A 184 5.29 -17.39 -8.30
C ALA A 184 5.17 -17.87 -6.84
N GLU A 185 6.06 -17.47 -5.96
CA GLU A 185 6.11 -17.91 -4.56
C GLU A 185 5.31 -17.02 -3.60
N ILE A 186 5.04 -15.74 -3.96
CA ILE A 186 4.35 -14.76 -3.08
C ILE A 186 3.04 -15.33 -2.50
N ILE A 187 2.05 -15.64 -3.35
CA ILE A 187 0.73 -16.08 -2.89
C ILE A 187 0.80 -17.41 -2.14
N PRO A 188 1.51 -18.45 -2.65
CA PRO A 188 1.69 -19.70 -1.90
C PRO A 188 2.31 -19.53 -0.52
N MET A 189 3.29 -18.63 -0.37
CA MET A 189 3.98 -18.41 0.90
C MET A 189 3.04 -17.77 1.94
N TYR A 190 2.28 -16.75 1.56
CA TYR A 190 1.27 -16.16 2.45
C TYR A 190 0.17 -17.15 2.80
N LYS A 191 -0.28 -17.97 1.84
CA LYS A 191 -1.26 -19.03 2.11
C LYS A 191 -0.73 -20.05 3.13
N LYS A 192 0.53 -20.47 3.01
CA LYS A 192 1.19 -21.37 3.98
C LYS A 192 1.16 -20.79 5.38
N LEU A 193 1.47 -19.50 5.56
CA LEU A 193 1.47 -18.84 6.87
C LEU A 193 0.06 -18.70 7.45
N HIS A 194 -0.91 -18.34 6.60
CA HIS A 194 -2.31 -18.24 6.98
C HIS A 194 -2.87 -19.60 7.42
N ASP A 195 -2.64 -20.66 6.64
CA ASP A 195 -3.13 -22.00 6.93
C ASP A 195 -2.52 -22.60 8.21
N LYS A 196 -1.34 -22.10 8.66
CA LYS A 196 -0.75 -22.39 9.98
C LYS A 196 -1.35 -21.58 11.14
N GLY A 197 -2.23 -20.62 10.86
CA GLY A 197 -2.77 -19.68 11.85
C GLY A 197 -1.76 -18.66 12.38
N GLN A 198 -0.63 -18.46 11.70
CA GLN A 198 0.39 -17.50 12.14
C GLN A 198 0.02 -16.07 11.75
N ILE A 199 -0.59 -15.89 10.58
CA ILE A 199 -1.01 -14.59 10.08
C ILE A 199 -2.50 -14.56 9.80
N GLU A 200 -3.06 -13.36 9.85
CA GLU A 200 -4.38 -13.06 9.30
C GLU A 200 -4.22 -12.34 7.95
N ILE A 201 -5.11 -12.63 7.00
CA ILE A 201 -5.18 -11.91 5.74
C ILE A 201 -6.41 -11.01 5.75
N SER A 202 -6.22 -9.74 5.40
CA SER A 202 -7.32 -8.79 5.16
C SER A 202 -7.27 -8.23 3.73
N THR A 203 -8.35 -7.58 3.30
CA THR A 203 -8.45 -6.95 1.97
C THR A 203 -8.66 -5.45 2.08
N SER A 204 -8.61 -4.75 0.94
CA SER A 204 -9.06 -3.36 0.79
C SER A 204 -10.11 -3.26 -0.32
N PRO A 205 -10.81 -2.13 -0.46
CA PRO A 205 -11.65 -1.86 -1.63
C PRO A 205 -10.94 -2.15 -2.97
N LEU A 206 -11.69 -2.61 -3.98
CA LEU A 206 -11.18 -3.31 -5.17
C LEU A 206 -10.00 -2.62 -5.88
N TYR A 207 -10.13 -1.33 -6.16
CA TYR A 207 -9.09 -0.51 -6.79
C TYR A 207 -8.64 0.63 -5.88
N HIS A 208 -8.70 0.40 -4.57
CA HIS A 208 -8.24 1.33 -3.55
C HIS A 208 -8.89 2.74 -3.58
N PRO A 209 -10.21 2.91 -3.83
CA PRO A 209 -10.85 4.23 -3.70
C PRO A 209 -10.93 4.73 -2.26
N ILE A 210 -11.02 6.05 -2.07
CA ILE A 210 -11.40 6.67 -0.79
C ILE A 210 -12.92 6.53 -0.62
N ILE A 211 -13.34 5.46 0.06
CA ILE A 211 -14.76 5.07 0.18
C ILE A 211 -15.66 6.20 0.69
N PRO A 212 -15.29 7.00 1.73
CA PRO A 212 -16.11 8.13 2.15
C PRO A 212 -16.42 9.11 1.00
N LEU A 213 -15.45 9.36 0.12
CA LEU A 213 -15.60 10.31 -1.00
C LEU A 213 -16.41 9.74 -2.17
N LEU A 214 -16.44 8.42 -2.36
CA LEU A 214 -17.35 7.80 -3.34
C LEU A 214 -18.81 7.85 -2.88
N ILE A 215 -19.03 7.63 -1.58
CA ILE A 215 -20.38 7.73 -1.00
C ILE A 215 -20.89 9.16 -1.13
N ASP A 216 -20.07 10.14 -0.73
CA ASP A 216 -20.35 11.57 -0.85
C ASP A 216 -19.07 12.40 -0.69
N ASN A 217 -18.55 12.97 -1.78
CA ASN A 217 -17.29 13.72 -1.73
C ASN A 217 -17.37 15.01 -0.90
N TRP A 218 -18.56 15.52 -0.59
CA TRP A 218 -18.72 16.71 0.27
C TRP A 218 -18.56 16.42 1.76
N VAL A 219 -18.50 15.13 2.15
CA VAL A 219 -18.18 14.72 3.53
C VAL A 219 -16.80 15.22 3.98
N ALA A 220 -15.92 15.58 3.04
CA ALA A 220 -14.62 16.19 3.34
C ALA A 220 -14.73 17.46 4.21
N SER A 221 -15.79 18.24 4.03
CA SER A 221 -16.05 19.47 4.81
C SER A 221 -16.32 19.21 6.30
N GLU A 222 -16.81 18.01 6.64
CA GLU A 222 -16.98 17.58 8.03
C GLU A 222 -15.63 17.20 8.67
N SER A 223 -14.71 16.61 7.90
CA SER A 223 -13.36 16.25 8.37
C SER A 223 -12.42 17.44 8.48
N SER A 224 -12.67 18.50 7.70
CA SER A 224 -11.83 19.70 7.62
C SER A 224 -12.68 20.91 7.24
N PRO A 225 -13.18 21.67 8.24
CA PRO A 225 -13.97 22.88 7.98
C PRO A 225 -13.19 23.90 7.14
N GLY A 226 -13.81 24.39 6.07
CA GLY A 226 -13.19 25.34 5.14
C GLY A 226 -12.49 24.73 3.93
N THR A 227 -12.49 23.39 3.78
CA THR A 227 -12.04 22.73 2.54
C THR A 227 -12.84 23.21 1.34
N HIS A 228 -12.14 23.62 0.27
CA HIS A 228 -12.77 23.97 -1.01
C HIS A 228 -13.27 22.70 -1.70
N LEU A 229 -14.57 22.61 -1.94
CA LEU A 229 -15.16 21.41 -2.54
C LEU A 229 -15.20 21.50 -4.09
N PRO A 230 -15.22 20.36 -4.80
CA PRO A 230 -15.41 20.32 -6.25
C PRO A 230 -16.70 21.00 -6.68
N ARG A 231 -16.77 21.44 -7.94
CA ARG A 231 -17.96 22.11 -8.49
C ARG A 231 -19.18 21.18 -8.44
N TYR A 232 -18.97 19.90 -8.70
CA TYR A 232 -20.02 18.90 -8.69
C TYR A 232 -19.90 17.96 -7.48
N ARG A 233 -21.03 17.70 -6.82
CA ARG A 233 -21.12 16.70 -5.75
C ARG A 233 -21.14 15.30 -6.35
N PHE A 234 -20.12 14.51 -6.05
CA PHE A 234 -20.03 13.11 -6.43
C PHE A 234 -20.64 12.26 -5.31
N GLN A 235 -21.73 11.53 -5.61
CA GLN A 235 -22.52 10.81 -4.60
C GLN A 235 -23.01 9.46 -5.16
N TYR A 236 -22.12 8.48 -5.22
CA TYR A 236 -22.36 7.16 -5.82
C TYR A 236 -22.06 6.03 -4.82
N ILE A 237 -22.95 5.88 -3.82
CA ILE A 237 -22.87 4.80 -2.83
C ILE A 237 -22.88 3.40 -3.44
N ASP A 238 -23.54 3.21 -4.58
CA ASP A 238 -23.57 1.93 -5.29
C ASP A 238 -22.19 1.53 -5.79
N ASP A 239 -21.38 2.49 -6.26
CA ASP A 239 -20.01 2.23 -6.71
C ASP A 239 -19.14 1.83 -5.50
N ALA A 240 -19.27 2.52 -4.36
CA ALA A 240 -18.62 2.15 -3.10
C ALA A 240 -18.99 0.72 -2.64
N GLN A 241 -20.29 0.39 -2.59
CA GLN A 241 -20.76 -0.95 -2.23
C GLN A 241 -20.23 -2.03 -3.18
N LYS A 242 -20.22 -1.76 -4.49
CA LYS A 242 -19.68 -2.71 -5.49
C LYS A 242 -18.18 -2.93 -5.35
N GLN A 243 -17.40 -1.87 -5.09
CA GLN A 243 -15.96 -2.00 -4.86
C GLN A 243 -15.65 -2.80 -3.58
N ILE A 244 -16.44 -2.63 -2.51
CA ILE A 244 -16.31 -3.38 -1.25
C ILE A 244 -16.69 -4.86 -1.46
N GLN A 245 -17.85 -5.13 -2.06
CA GLN A 245 -18.31 -6.51 -2.31
C GLN A 245 -17.33 -7.27 -3.21
N LYS A 246 -16.96 -6.67 -4.36
CA LYS A 246 -16.04 -7.32 -5.32
C LYS A 246 -14.67 -7.56 -4.70
N ALA A 247 -14.20 -6.67 -3.82
CA ALA A 247 -12.96 -6.90 -3.10
C ALA A 247 -13.01 -8.17 -2.26
N LYS A 248 -14.08 -8.34 -1.47
CA LYS A 248 -14.28 -9.54 -0.66
C LYS A 248 -14.34 -10.80 -1.53
N ASP A 249 -15.15 -10.78 -2.58
CA ASP A 249 -15.29 -11.92 -3.51
C ASP A 249 -13.94 -12.33 -4.14
N VAL A 250 -13.13 -11.34 -4.54
CA VAL A 250 -11.82 -11.57 -5.15
C VAL A 250 -10.84 -12.13 -4.11
N ALA A 251 -10.77 -11.52 -2.93
CA ALA A 251 -9.88 -11.94 -1.87
C ALA A 251 -10.21 -13.37 -1.39
N GLU A 252 -11.48 -13.67 -1.11
CA GLU A 252 -11.92 -15.01 -0.67
C GLU A 252 -11.62 -16.08 -1.73
N ARG A 253 -11.78 -15.75 -3.01
CA ARG A 253 -11.43 -16.66 -4.13
C ARG A 253 -9.94 -16.97 -4.19
N ILE A 254 -9.09 -15.95 -4.01
CA ILE A 254 -7.62 -16.08 -4.08
C ILE A 254 -7.11 -16.86 -2.88
N TRP A 255 -7.47 -16.43 -1.68
CA TRP A 255 -6.95 -16.98 -0.43
C TRP A 255 -7.62 -18.29 -0.04
N LYS A 256 -8.80 -18.58 -0.60
CA LYS A 256 -9.66 -19.74 -0.31
C LYS A 256 -10.00 -19.82 1.18
N THR A 257 -10.33 -18.68 1.76
CA THR A 257 -10.71 -18.50 3.16
C THR A 257 -11.69 -17.33 3.27
N GLU A 258 -12.48 -17.29 4.34
CA GLU A 258 -13.32 -16.15 4.70
C GLU A 258 -12.43 -14.94 5.02
N ILE A 259 -12.75 -13.77 4.47
CA ILE A 259 -12.03 -12.53 4.77
C ILE A 259 -12.86 -11.69 5.74
N ARG A 260 -12.36 -11.58 6.98
CA ARG A 260 -13.04 -10.90 8.10
C ARG A 260 -12.66 -9.43 8.24
N GLY A 261 -11.47 -9.08 7.76
CA GLY A 261 -10.89 -7.75 7.88
C GLY A 261 -10.90 -6.95 6.61
N ILE A 262 -11.15 -5.65 6.74
CA ILE A 262 -10.92 -4.67 5.69
C ILE A 262 -10.01 -3.54 6.19
N TRP A 263 -8.92 -3.27 5.48
CA TRP A 263 -8.21 -2.00 5.59
C TRP A 263 -8.82 -1.07 4.53
N PRO A 264 -9.56 -0.02 4.93
CA PRO A 264 -10.04 0.95 3.98
C PRO A 264 -8.84 1.71 3.42
N SER A 265 -8.91 2.08 2.15
CA SER A 265 -7.83 2.78 1.46
C SER A 265 -7.38 3.97 2.30
N GLU A 266 -6.11 4.01 2.66
CA GLU A 266 -5.52 5.11 3.45
C GLU A 266 -6.14 5.27 4.86
N GLY A 267 -6.68 4.18 5.42
CA GLY A 267 -7.44 4.23 6.66
C GLY A 267 -8.70 5.10 6.57
N SER A 268 -9.21 5.40 5.37
CA SER A 268 -10.29 6.38 5.17
C SER A 268 -11.66 5.85 5.61
N VAL A 269 -12.32 6.58 6.50
CA VAL A 269 -13.59 6.16 7.11
C VAL A 269 -14.56 7.32 7.26
N SER A 270 -15.83 6.96 7.41
CA SER A 270 -16.95 7.78 7.88
C SER A 270 -18.00 6.82 8.45
N SER A 271 -19.00 7.33 9.18
CA SER A 271 -20.10 6.49 9.68
C SER A 271 -20.78 5.68 8.56
N ALA A 272 -20.96 6.30 7.38
CA ALA A 272 -21.54 5.64 6.21
C ALA A 272 -20.60 4.57 5.61
N ALA A 273 -19.29 4.87 5.50
CA ALA A 273 -18.31 3.92 4.99
C ALA A 273 -18.21 2.66 5.87
N VAL A 274 -18.12 2.85 7.19
CA VAL A 274 -18.05 1.73 8.14
C VAL A 274 -19.34 0.91 8.13
N SER A 275 -20.50 1.56 7.97
CA SER A 275 -21.77 0.86 7.75
C SER A 275 -21.73 -0.02 6.49
N CYS A 276 -21.15 0.48 5.39
CA CYS A 276 -21.00 -0.30 4.16
C CYS A 276 -20.08 -1.51 4.37
N PHE A 277 -18.97 -1.37 5.11
CA PHE A 277 -18.10 -2.51 5.42
C PHE A 277 -18.84 -3.59 6.20
N ALA A 278 -19.57 -3.21 7.25
CA ALA A 278 -20.29 -4.16 8.07
C ALA A 278 -21.42 -4.87 7.28
N GLN A 279 -22.13 -4.15 6.41
CA GLN A 279 -23.16 -4.73 5.51
C GLN A 279 -22.59 -5.76 4.52
N ASN A 280 -21.32 -5.62 4.12
CA ASN A 280 -20.61 -6.58 3.28
C ASN A 280 -19.98 -7.73 4.12
N GLY A 281 -20.32 -7.81 5.41
CA GLY A 281 -19.94 -8.90 6.29
C GLY A 281 -18.50 -8.84 6.79
N PHE A 282 -17.88 -7.65 6.84
CA PHE A 282 -16.60 -7.48 7.54
C PHE A 282 -16.84 -7.39 9.05
N SER A 283 -16.01 -8.09 9.83
CA SER A 283 -16.09 -8.14 11.30
C SER A 283 -15.20 -7.09 11.96
N TRP A 284 -14.15 -6.65 11.27
CA TRP A 284 -13.27 -5.59 11.75
C TRP A 284 -12.72 -4.72 10.62
N THR A 285 -12.37 -3.48 10.99
CA THR A 285 -11.66 -2.49 10.16
C THR A 285 -10.62 -1.77 11.02
N ALA A 286 -9.76 -0.96 10.40
CA ALA A 286 -8.84 -0.07 11.12
C ALA A 286 -8.72 1.32 10.48
N THR A 287 -8.28 2.31 11.26
CA THR A 287 -8.07 3.71 10.83
C THR A 287 -7.06 4.44 11.74
N GLY A 288 -6.81 5.74 11.52
CA GLY A 288 -5.89 6.58 12.30
C GLY A 288 -6.45 7.06 13.64
N GLU A 289 -5.56 7.30 14.62
CA GLU A 289 -5.94 7.80 15.96
C GLU A 289 -6.67 9.14 15.93
N GLU A 290 -6.33 10.04 15.00
CA GLU A 290 -6.98 11.34 14.86
C GLU A 290 -8.48 11.21 14.59
N VAL A 291 -8.90 10.18 13.86
CA VAL A 291 -10.32 9.89 13.64
C VAL A 291 -11.02 9.56 14.95
N LEU A 292 -10.39 8.77 15.83
CA LEU A 292 -10.94 8.50 17.16
C LEU A 292 -11.01 9.78 17.99
N PHE A 293 -9.94 10.58 17.98
CA PHE A 293 -9.86 11.80 18.79
C PHE A 293 -10.95 12.80 18.38
N HIS A 294 -11.14 13.00 17.08
CA HIS A 294 -12.24 13.81 16.54
C HIS A 294 -13.62 13.23 16.89
N THR A 295 -13.76 11.90 16.84
CA THR A 295 -15.02 11.21 17.18
C THR A 295 -15.40 11.37 18.66
N LEU A 296 -14.42 11.25 19.56
CA LEU A 296 -14.65 11.36 21.00
C LEU A 296 -14.80 12.82 21.46
N GLY A 297 -14.23 13.78 20.74
CA GLY A 297 -14.23 15.19 21.13
C GLY A 297 -13.51 15.45 22.46
N LEU A 298 -12.56 14.59 22.82
CA LEU A 298 -11.79 14.67 24.07
C LEU A 298 -10.38 15.23 23.80
N PRO A 299 -9.79 15.98 24.75
CA PRO A 299 -8.42 16.47 24.63
C PRO A 299 -7.43 15.34 24.88
N ILE A 300 -7.24 14.48 23.87
CA ILE A 300 -6.28 13.38 23.89
C ILE A 300 -5.00 13.86 23.22
N GLU A 301 -3.91 13.89 23.98
CA GLU A 301 -2.63 14.46 23.56
C GLU A 301 -1.47 13.58 23.97
N ARG A 302 -0.39 13.60 23.18
CA ARG A 302 0.89 12.96 23.49
C ARG A 302 1.80 13.94 24.24
N ASP A 303 2.48 13.45 25.27
CA ASP A 303 3.55 14.21 25.91
C ASP A 303 4.86 14.21 25.09
N GLN A 304 5.90 14.87 25.59
CA GLN A 304 7.22 14.94 24.96
C GLN A 304 7.90 13.58 24.74
N ASN A 305 7.45 12.52 25.42
CA ASN A 305 7.95 11.16 25.27
C ASN A 305 7.03 10.31 24.37
N GLY A 306 6.06 10.93 23.68
CA GLY A 306 5.13 10.24 22.79
C GLY A 306 3.99 9.51 23.51
N LEU A 307 3.82 9.68 24.83
CA LEU A 307 2.83 8.93 25.62
C LEU A 307 1.52 9.70 25.77
N LEU A 308 0.40 9.02 25.53
CA LEU A 308 -0.94 9.60 25.62
C LEU A 308 -1.39 9.84 27.06
N ASN A 309 -2.11 10.95 27.29
CA ASN A 309 -2.77 11.26 28.56
C ASN A 309 -4.00 10.36 28.87
N GLN A 310 -4.67 9.85 27.84
CA GLN A 310 -5.84 8.94 27.92
C GLN A 310 -5.64 7.72 27.01
N GLY A 311 -4.49 7.06 27.15
CA GLY A 311 -4.08 5.96 26.27
C GLY A 311 -5.04 4.76 26.27
N GLU A 312 -5.77 4.53 27.35
CA GLU A 312 -6.77 3.46 27.44
C GLU A 312 -7.89 3.61 26.40
N LYS A 313 -8.16 4.83 25.91
CA LYS A 313 -9.12 5.07 24.83
C LYS A 313 -8.61 4.59 23.48
N LEU A 314 -7.31 4.70 23.20
CA LEU A 314 -6.71 4.29 21.94
C LEU A 314 -6.41 2.78 21.91
N TYR A 315 -5.86 2.24 23.01
CA TYR A 315 -5.35 0.86 23.05
C TYR A 315 -6.44 -0.19 23.35
N GLN A 316 -7.57 -0.09 22.64
CA GLN A 316 -8.70 -1.03 22.66
C GLN A 316 -9.44 -0.98 21.31
N PRO A 317 -10.15 -2.04 20.91
CA PRO A 317 -11.09 -1.93 19.80
C PRO A 317 -12.33 -1.14 20.23
N TRP A 318 -12.90 -0.37 19.31
CA TRP A 318 -14.23 0.22 19.45
C TRP A 318 -15.22 -0.47 18.53
N PHE A 319 -16.45 -0.67 18.96
CA PHE A 319 -17.48 -1.31 18.16
C PHE A 319 -18.43 -0.26 17.60
N PHE A 320 -18.36 -0.05 16.28
CA PHE A 320 -19.34 0.78 15.61
C PHE A 320 -20.64 0.00 15.45
N SER A 321 -21.68 0.44 16.17
CA SER A 321 -22.97 -0.22 16.23
C SER A 321 -24.07 0.71 15.73
N ASN A 322 -24.77 0.26 14.69
CA ASN A 322 -26.06 0.80 14.26
C ASN A 322 -27.13 -0.29 14.34
N ASP A 323 -28.41 0.04 14.11
CA ASP A 323 -29.55 -0.88 14.28
C ASP A 323 -29.45 -2.21 13.51
N LYS A 324 -28.53 -2.32 12.54
CA LYS A 324 -28.41 -3.45 11.62
C LYS A 324 -27.05 -4.14 11.62
N ASN A 325 -26.00 -3.50 12.13
CA ASN A 325 -24.64 -3.97 11.95
C ASN A 325 -23.75 -3.64 13.15
N ASN A 326 -22.74 -4.49 13.36
CA ASN A 326 -21.69 -4.28 14.36
C ASN A 326 -20.34 -4.65 13.77
N ILE A 327 -19.36 -3.75 13.86
CA ILE A 327 -17.99 -3.95 13.34
C ILE A 327 -16.98 -3.36 14.33
N ALA A 328 -15.90 -4.10 14.60
CA ALA A 328 -14.80 -3.61 15.43
C ALA A 328 -13.89 -2.67 14.63
N ILE A 329 -13.45 -1.59 15.25
CA ILE A 329 -12.52 -0.61 14.70
C ILE A 329 -11.28 -0.59 15.60
N PHE A 330 -10.13 -0.91 15.00
CA PHE A 330 -8.83 -0.71 15.62
C PHE A 330 -8.24 0.63 15.17
N PHE A 331 -7.64 1.36 16.09
CA PHE A 331 -7.02 2.65 15.79
C PHE A 331 -5.50 2.53 15.85
N ARG A 332 -4.85 3.01 14.79
CA ARG A 332 -3.39 3.05 14.63
C ARG A 332 -2.78 3.96 15.69
N ASP A 333 -1.78 3.46 16.42
CA ASP A 333 -0.85 4.35 17.13
C ASP A 333 0.05 5.01 16.09
N ARG A 334 -0.22 6.30 15.81
CA ARG A 334 0.52 7.03 14.78
C ARG A 334 1.99 7.16 15.16
N HIS A 335 2.30 7.46 16.41
CA HIS A 335 3.67 7.71 16.85
C HIS A 335 4.58 6.50 16.62
N LEU A 336 4.22 5.32 17.11
CA LEU A 336 5.05 4.12 16.94
C LEU A 336 5.11 3.65 15.49
N SER A 337 4.01 3.80 14.76
CA SER A 337 4.00 3.47 13.33
C SER A 337 4.91 4.41 12.52
N ASP A 338 4.89 5.71 12.83
CA ASP A 338 5.75 6.72 12.17
C ASP A 338 7.23 6.58 12.57
N LEU A 339 7.54 6.09 13.78
CA LEU A 339 8.91 5.76 14.15
C LEU A 339 9.51 4.71 13.21
N ILE A 340 8.74 3.65 12.88
CA ILE A 340 9.15 2.65 11.89
C ILE A 340 9.22 3.26 10.49
N GLY A 341 8.21 4.02 10.09
CA GLY A 341 8.13 4.58 8.74
C GLY A 341 9.24 5.59 8.43
N PHE A 342 9.65 6.41 9.40
CA PHE A 342 10.41 7.63 9.12
C PHE A 342 11.59 7.92 10.05
N ALA A 343 11.63 7.38 11.27
CA ALA A 343 12.65 7.76 12.25
C ALA A 343 13.77 6.72 12.37
N TYR A 344 13.40 5.45 12.52
CA TYR A 344 14.33 4.35 12.79
C TYR A 344 15.27 4.05 11.63
N GLN A 345 14.96 4.49 10.41
CA GLN A 345 15.89 4.48 9.28
C GLN A 345 17.20 5.27 9.54
N HIS A 346 17.20 6.16 10.54
CA HIS A 346 18.37 6.96 10.94
C HIS A 346 19.10 6.40 12.17
N LEU A 347 18.63 5.29 12.75
CA LEU A 347 19.23 4.65 13.92
C LEU A 347 19.96 3.37 13.53
N THR A 348 20.79 2.88 14.45
CA THR A 348 21.24 1.48 14.39
C THR A 348 20.04 0.55 14.63
N PHE A 349 20.07 -0.67 14.09
CA PHE A 349 18.97 -1.62 14.31
C PHE A 349 18.80 -1.96 15.79
N ASP A 350 19.89 -2.04 16.55
CA ASP A 350 19.88 -2.30 18.00
C ASP A 350 19.17 -1.17 18.76
N ASP A 351 19.51 0.09 18.47
CA ASP A 351 18.88 1.25 19.11
C ASP A 351 17.39 1.35 18.76
N ALA A 352 17.03 1.13 17.49
CA ALA A 352 15.65 1.16 17.01
C ALA A 352 14.78 0.09 17.69
N VAL A 353 15.26 -1.16 17.79
CA VAL A 353 14.53 -2.24 18.46
C VAL A 353 14.39 -1.95 19.95
N LYS A 354 15.47 -1.51 20.60
CA LYS A 354 15.45 -1.16 22.03
C LYS A 354 14.47 -0.03 22.31
N ASP A 355 14.43 1.00 21.47
CA ASP A 355 13.48 2.10 21.62
C ASP A 355 12.03 1.64 21.41
N MET A 356 11.76 0.79 20.41
CA MET A 356 10.41 0.25 20.17
C MET A 356 9.90 -0.55 21.37
N ILE A 357 10.71 -1.46 21.91
CA ILE A 357 10.34 -2.27 23.09
C ILE A 357 10.14 -1.37 24.32
N SER A 358 11.04 -0.42 24.55
CA SER A 358 10.93 0.55 25.66
C SER A 358 9.65 1.39 25.57
N ASN A 359 9.26 1.82 24.37
CA ASN A 359 8.01 2.52 24.15
C ASN A 359 6.78 1.69 24.56
N LEU A 360 6.72 0.43 24.13
CA LEU A 360 5.64 -0.49 24.48
C LEU A 360 5.56 -0.72 26.00
N GLU A 361 6.71 -0.85 26.67
CA GLU A 361 6.77 -0.98 28.13
C GLU A 361 6.30 0.31 28.85
N ARG A 362 6.72 1.49 28.38
CA ARG A 362 6.28 2.78 28.93
C ARG A 362 4.77 2.96 28.79
N ILE A 363 4.20 2.61 27.63
CA ILE A 363 2.77 2.64 27.39
C ILE A 363 2.04 1.72 28.38
N MET A 364 2.47 0.46 28.46
CA MET A 364 1.89 -0.54 29.36
C MET A 364 1.91 -0.09 30.84
N ASN A 365 2.98 0.58 31.27
CA ASN A 365 3.13 1.08 32.63
C ASN A 365 2.19 2.25 32.96
N ARG A 366 1.68 2.99 31.96
CA ARG A 366 0.68 4.05 32.16
C ARG A 366 -0.76 3.55 32.17
N LEU A 367 -1.00 2.33 31.69
CA LEU A 367 -2.35 1.79 31.58
C LEU A 367 -2.85 1.18 32.90
N PRO A 368 -4.16 1.23 33.16
CA PRO A 368 -4.75 0.71 34.39
C PRO A 368 -4.53 -0.81 34.54
N ASN A 369 -4.51 -1.29 35.79
CA ASN A 369 -4.45 -2.73 36.05
C ASN A 369 -5.76 -3.43 35.66
N GLY A 370 -5.72 -4.71 35.30
CA GLY A 370 -6.90 -5.49 34.88
C GLY A 370 -7.39 -5.17 33.45
N TYR A 371 -6.60 -4.42 32.68
CA TYR A 371 -6.88 -4.09 31.29
C TYR A 371 -6.10 -5.02 30.35
N ASN A 372 -6.68 -5.37 29.21
CA ASN A 372 -6.04 -6.16 28.16
C ASN A 372 -5.78 -5.27 26.92
N PRO A 373 -4.86 -4.29 27.02
CA PRO A 373 -4.70 -3.31 25.96
C PRO A 373 -4.22 -3.97 24.66
N VAL A 374 -4.77 -3.51 23.54
CA VAL A 374 -4.27 -3.83 22.20
C VAL A 374 -3.82 -2.56 21.50
N LEU A 375 -2.54 -2.52 21.16
CA LEU A 375 -1.94 -1.44 20.40
C LEU A 375 -1.82 -1.87 18.94
N SER A 376 -2.24 -1.01 18.01
CA SER A 376 -2.14 -1.29 16.58
C SER A 376 -1.00 -0.50 15.94
N ILE A 377 -0.03 -1.19 15.36
CA ILE A 377 0.98 -0.62 14.45
C ILE A 377 0.51 -0.92 13.04
N ILE A 378 0.28 0.12 12.25
CA ILE A 378 -0.26 -0.01 10.89
C ILE A 378 0.54 0.88 9.95
N LEU A 379 1.07 0.31 8.87
CA LEU A 379 1.87 1.02 7.88
C LEU A 379 1.95 0.23 6.58
N ASP A 380 2.35 0.93 5.51
CA ASP A 380 2.66 0.28 4.24
C ASP A 380 3.79 -0.73 4.40
N GLY A 381 3.66 -1.84 3.70
CA GLY A 381 4.61 -2.95 3.74
C GLY A 381 5.81 -2.78 2.82
N GLU A 382 5.82 -1.79 1.94
CA GLU A 382 6.84 -1.65 0.89
C GLU A 382 7.69 -0.37 0.96
N ASN A 383 7.19 0.69 1.59
CA ASN A 383 7.72 2.04 1.40
C ASN A 383 8.96 2.36 2.25
N ALA A 384 9.01 1.90 3.50
CA ALA A 384 10.07 2.30 4.42
C ALA A 384 11.43 1.68 4.08
N TRP A 385 11.45 0.45 3.53
CA TRP A 385 12.63 -0.42 3.57
C TRP A 385 13.78 0.01 2.67
N GLU A 386 13.51 0.80 1.63
CA GLU A 386 14.55 1.34 0.75
C GLU A 386 15.49 2.28 1.49
N TYR A 387 15.03 2.94 2.54
CA TYR A 387 15.82 3.89 3.31
C TYR A 387 16.57 3.25 4.48
N TYR A 388 16.19 2.03 4.85
CA TYR A 388 16.92 1.22 5.82
C TYR A 388 18.12 0.57 5.15
N ASN A 389 19.20 0.40 5.92
CA ASN A 389 20.27 -0.47 5.49
C ASN A 389 19.73 -1.91 5.29
N ASN A 390 20.26 -2.62 4.30
CA ASN A 390 19.93 -4.02 4.06
C ASN A 390 18.41 -4.28 3.94
N ASN A 391 17.67 -3.38 3.26
CA ASN A 391 16.21 -3.47 3.04
C ASN A 391 15.40 -3.70 4.34
N GLY A 392 15.84 -3.12 5.47
CA GLY A 392 15.16 -3.27 6.76
C GLY A 392 15.28 -4.65 7.41
N PHE A 393 16.02 -5.59 6.82
CA PHE A 393 16.17 -6.96 7.33
C PHE A 393 16.65 -7.00 8.78
N ASP A 394 17.71 -6.24 9.10
CA ASP A 394 18.30 -6.28 10.43
C ASP A 394 17.32 -5.75 11.50
N PHE A 395 16.60 -4.67 11.20
CA PHE A 395 15.57 -4.14 12.10
C PHE A 395 14.41 -5.13 12.29
N LEU A 396 13.78 -5.58 11.21
CA LEU A 396 12.61 -6.46 11.28
C LEU A 396 12.94 -7.82 11.91
N ASN A 397 14.09 -8.41 11.58
CA ASN A 397 14.55 -9.66 12.16
C ASN A 397 14.70 -9.55 13.68
N ASN A 398 15.41 -8.51 14.16
CA ASN A 398 15.66 -8.32 15.58
C ASN A 398 14.40 -7.88 16.34
N LEU A 399 13.51 -7.10 15.70
CA LEU A 399 12.21 -6.77 16.27
C LEU A 399 11.36 -8.03 16.49
N TYR A 400 11.26 -8.91 15.48
CA TYR A 400 10.49 -10.14 15.60
C TYR A 400 11.11 -11.11 16.61
N GLU A 401 12.45 -11.18 16.67
CA GLU A 401 13.14 -11.93 17.71
C GLU A 401 12.79 -11.42 19.12
N ALA A 402 12.93 -10.11 19.35
CA ALA A 402 12.59 -9.48 20.63
C ALA A 402 11.14 -9.73 21.02
N LEU A 403 10.19 -9.54 20.09
CA LEU A 403 8.77 -9.79 20.31
C LEU A 403 8.47 -11.26 20.62
N SER A 404 9.15 -12.20 19.95
CA SER A 404 8.95 -13.64 20.18
C SER A 404 9.42 -14.12 21.56
N GLN A 405 10.32 -13.37 22.20
CA GLN A 405 10.93 -13.71 23.49
C GLN A 405 10.35 -12.87 24.65
N HIS A 406 9.54 -11.84 24.36
CA HIS A 406 9.06 -10.91 25.37
C HIS A 406 7.94 -11.52 26.23
N SER A 407 8.06 -11.43 27.55
CA SER A 407 7.10 -12.05 28.49
C SER A 407 5.79 -11.26 28.66
N ARG A 408 5.85 -9.93 28.47
CA ARG A 408 4.71 -9.01 28.69
C ARG A 408 4.14 -8.37 27.42
N ILE A 409 4.74 -8.63 26.26
CA ILE A 409 4.28 -8.11 24.96
C ILE A 409 3.94 -9.34 24.15
N THR A 410 2.73 -9.41 23.61
CA THR A 410 2.34 -10.55 22.78
C THR A 410 1.68 -10.05 21.52
N THR A 411 2.20 -10.48 20.39
CA THR A 411 1.59 -10.17 19.12
C THR A 411 0.29 -10.95 18.92
N THR A 412 -0.70 -10.31 18.29
CA THR A 412 -2.02 -10.87 17.99
C THR A 412 -2.47 -10.44 16.60
N THR A 413 -3.47 -11.11 16.06
CA THR A 413 -4.26 -10.57 14.94
C THR A 413 -5.56 -9.95 15.47
N PRO A 414 -6.26 -9.10 14.70
CA PRO A 414 -7.56 -8.56 15.07
C PRO A 414 -8.58 -9.64 15.40
N SER A 415 -8.74 -10.65 14.52
CA SER A 415 -9.71 -11.72 14.75
C SER A 415 -9.35 -12.57 15.97
N GLU A 416 -8.06 -12.82 16.21
CA GLU A 416 -7.62 -13.53 17.41
C GLU A 416 -7.94 -12.74 18.68
N TYR A 417 -7.64 -11.44 18.71
CA TYR A 417 -7.92 -10.61 19.88
C TYR A 417 -9.42 -10.58 20.20
N LEU A 418 -10.26 -10.38 19.16
CA LEU A 418 -11.72 -10.33 19.31
C LEU A 418 -12.34 -11.67 19.73
N ALA A 419 -11.67 -12.80 19.48
CA ALA A 419 -12.11 -14.11 19.94
C ALA A 419 -11.79 -14.38 21.43
N HIS A 420 -10.81 -13.68 21.99
CA HIS A 420 -10.35 -13.87 23.38
C HIS A 420 -10.92 -12.84 24.37
N PHE A 421 -11.36 -11.67 23.88
CA PHE A 421 -11.81 -10.57 24.73
C PHE A 421 -13.21 -10.07 24.36
N ASP A 422 -14.12 -10.05 25.35
CA ASP A 422 -15.52 -9.69 25.17
C ASP A 422 -15.84 -8.20 25.38
N GLN A 423 -14.82 -7.34 25.58
CA GLN A 423 -15.06 -5.91 25.76
C GLN A 423 -15.52 -5.27 24.46
N LYS A 424 -16.72 -4.67 24.48
CA LYS A 424 -17.36 -4.06 23.30
C LYS A 424 -17.79 -2.61 23.55
N PRO A 425 -16.86 -1.68 23.81
CA PRO A 425 -17.20 -0.27 23.94
C PRO A 425 -17.79 0.24 22.62
N ALA A 426 -18.95 0.89 22.68
CA ALA A 426 -19.71 1.25 21.48
C ALA A 426 -19.38 2.67 20.99
N LEU A 427 -19.35 2.83 19.66
CA LEU A 427 -19.44 4.10 18.94
C LEU A 427 -20.72 4.09 18.09
N HIS A 428 -21.51 5.15 18.18
CA HIS A 428 -22.72 5.33 17.36
C HIS A 428 -22.49 6.26 16.17
N THR A 429 -21.45 7.07 16.25
CA THR A 429 -20.99 7.96 15.19
C THR A 429 -19.47 7.81 15.06
N LEU A 430 -18.98 8.16 13.88
CA LEU A 430 -17.56 8.19 13.55
C LEU A 430 -17.31 9.41 12.68
N ALA A 431 -16.36 10.25 13.10
CA ALA A 431 -15.90 11.39 12.33
C ALA A 431 -15.33 10.90 10.99
N PRO A 432 -15.60 11.60 9.88
CA PRO A 432 -14.95 11.29 8.62
C PRO A 432 -13.47 11.69 8.67
N GLY A 433 -12.60 10.88 8.07
CA GLY A 433 -11.17 11.14 8.06
C GLY A 433 -10.36 9.97 7.52
N SER A 434 -9.04 10.11 7.54
CA SER A 434 -8.09 9.07 7.13
C SER A 434 -6.97 8.95 8.16
N TRP A 435 -6.04 8.03 7.94
CA TRP A 435 -4.82 7.96 8.76
C TRP A 435 -3.85 9.14 8.58
N ILE A 436 -4.13 10.03 7.63
CA ILE A 436 -3.37 11.25 7.38
C ILE A 436 -4.12 12.43 7.99
N TYR A 437 -3.64 12.85 9.17
CA TYR A 437 -4.15 13.99 9.94
C TYR A 437 -5.64 13.92 10.31
N GLY A 438 -6.26 12.74 10.27
CA GLY A 438 -7.70 12.60 10.50
C GLY A 438 -8.56 13.32 9.45
N SER A 439 -8.02 13.55 8.25
CA SER A 439 -8.65 14.37 7.20
C SER A 439 -8.77 13.61 5.88
N LEU A 440 -9.59 14.13 4.95
CA LEU A 440 -9.69 13.63 3.58
C LEU A 440 -8.97 14.53 2.55
N ASN A 441 -8.31 15.60 2.99
CA ASN A 441 -7.77 16.65 2.12
C ASN A 441 -6.61 16.20 1.22
N THR A 442 -6.01 15.04 1.50
CA THR A 442 -5.02 14.44 0.63
C THR A 442 -5.61 14.09 -0.75
N TRP A 443 -6.93 13.85 -0.87
CA TRP A 443 -7.59 13.43 -2.11
C TRP A 443 -8.66 14.40 -2.63
N ILE A 444 -8.92 15.52 -1.93
CA ILE A 444 -9.90 16.54 -2.29
C ILE A 444 -9.52 17.87 -1.63
N GLY A 445 -9.95 19.03 -2.15
CA GLY A 445 -9.66 20.32 -1.53
C GLY A 445 -8.77 21.23 -2.36
N HIS A 446 -7.78 20.67 -3.05
CA HIS A 446 -6.93 21.40 -3.98
C HIS A 446 -7.58 21.50 -5.35
N GLU A 447 -7.27 22.57 -6.09
CA GLU A 447 -7.84 22.85 -7.41
C GLU A 447 -7.67 21.67 -8.37
N GLU A 448 -6.48 21.08 -8.48
CA GLU A 448 -6.27 19.95 -9.39
C GLU A 448 -6.98 18.66 -8.93
N LYS A 449 -7.11 18.43 -7.61
CA LYS A 449 -7.84 17.29 -7.06
C LYS A 449 -9.35 17.44 -7.32
N ASN A 450 -9.86 18.65 -7.11
CA ASN A 450 -11.27 18.99 -7.35
C ASN A 450 -11.60 18.91 -8.84
N TRP A 451 -10.70 19.38 -9.72
CA TRP A 451 -10.82 19.20 -11.15
C TRP A 451 -10.95 17.71 -11.52
N ALA A 452 -10.13 16.83 -10.96
CA ALA A 452 -10.22 15.40 -11.22
C ALA A 452 -11.56 14.79 -10.77
N TRP A 453 -12.07 15.20 -9.60
CA TRP A 453 -13.42 14.81 -9.15
C TRP A 453 -14.52 15.31 -10.10
N ASP A 454 -14.39 16.54 -10.61
CA ASP A 454 -15.32 17.09 -11.59
C ASP A 454 -15.27 16.32 -12.92
N GLN A 455 -14.08 15.92 -13.39
CA GLN A 455 -13.94 15.07 -14.59
C GLN A 455 -14.60 13.70 -14.39
N LEU A 456 -14.34 13.05 -13.26
CA LEU A 456 -14.93 11.76 -12.92
C LEU A 456 -16.47 11.86 -12.83
N PHE A 457 -16.99 12.93 -12.22
CA PHE A 457 -18.43 13.20 -12.15
C PHE A 457 -19.07 13.31 -13.54
N LEU A 458 -18.46 14.08 -14.45
CA LEU A 458 -19.00 14.30 -15.79
C LEU A 458 -19.13 12.98 -16.56
N VAL A 459 -18.11 12.13 -16.50
CA VAL A 459 -18.13 10.80 -17.15
C VAL A 459 -19.11 9.86 -16.45
N ARG A 460 -19.12 9.81 -15.12
CA ARG A 460 -20.04 8.93 -14.38
C ARG A 460 -21.51 9.27 -14.63
N ARG A 461 -21.82 10.57 -14.78
CA ARG A 461 -23.16 11.05 -15.13
C ARG A 461 -23.59 10.59 -16.52
N LEU A 462 -22.72 10.74 -17.53
CA LEU A 462 -23.00 10.24 -18.89
C LEU A 462 -23.20 8.72 -18.88
N LEU A 463 -22.36 7.99 -18.15
CA LEU A 463 -22.51 6.55 -17.99
C LEU A 463 -23.87 6.19 -17.38
N ALA A 464 -24.34 6.94 -16.37
CA ALA A 464 -25.65 6.69 -15.77
C ALA A 464 -26.82 6.90 -16.75
N GLU A 465 -26.72 7.87 -17.66
CA GLU A 465 -27.73 8.10 -18.71
C GLU A 465 -27.80 6.94 -19.71
N LYS A 466 -26.64 6.35 -20.04
CA LYS A 466 -26.51 5.25 -21.00
C LYS A 466 -26.59 3.86 -20.39
N GLU A 467 -26.57 3.74 -19.06
CA GLU A 467 -26.40 2.46 -18.38
C GLU A 467 -27.45 1.42 -18.77
N LYS A 468 -28.68 1.85 -19.07
CA LYS A 468 -29.78 0.98 -19.51
C LYS A 468 -29.58 0.37 -20.89
N GLU A 469 -28.73 0.99 -21.72
CA GLU A 469 -28.37 0.53 -23.06
C GLU A 469 -27.17 -0.43 -23.04
N LEU A 470 -26.53 -0.59 -21.87
CA LEU A 470 -25.37 -1.45 -21.68
C LEU A 470 -25.79 -2.83 -21.14
N ASP A 471 -25.32 -3.89 -21.79
CA ASP A 471 -25.53 -5.27 -21.35
C ASP A 471 -24.24 -6.09 -21.39
N GLY A 472 -24.35 -7.33 -20.86
CA GLY A 472 -23.32 -8.36 -20.98
C GLY A 472 -21.91 -7.94 -20.53
N GLU A 473 -20.93 -8.36 -21.33
CA GLU A 473 -19.50 -8.12 -21.08
C GLU A 473 -19.13 -6.63 -21.19
N ARG A 474 -19.78 -5.88 -22.10
CA ARG A 474 -19.52 -4.46 -22.30
C ARG A 474 -19.79 -3.66 -21.04
N LYS A 475 -20.94 -3.90 -20.37
CA LYS A 475 -21.25 -3.27 -19.09
C LYS A 475 -20.21 -3.62 -18.03
N GLN A 476 -19.78 -4.87 -17.95
CA GLN A 476 -18.80 -5.31 -16.97
C GLN A 476 -17.42 -4.66 -17.19
N GLU A 477 -16.98 -4.54 -18.44
CA GLU A 477 -15.73 -3.86 -18.81
C GLU A 477 -15.79 -2.38 -18.40
N ILE A 478 -16.84 -1.67 -18.78
CA ILE A 478 -17.00 -0.23 -18.50
C ILE A 478 -16.96 0.03 -16.99
N PHE A 479 -17.73 -0.72 -16.20
CA PHE A 479 -17.73 -0.54 -14.75
C PHE A 479 -16.38 -0.94 -14.13
N ASN A 480 -15.68 -1.93 -14.67
CA ASN A 480 -14.34 -2.27 -14.20
C ASN A 480 -13.31 -1.16 -14.50
N ILE A 481 -13.47 -0.40 -15.58
CA ILE A 481 -12.65 0.78 -15.89
C ILE A 481 -13.05 1.96 -15.00
N LEU A 482 -14.35 2.18 -14.76
CA LEU A 482 -14.83 3.18 -13.80
C LEU A 482 -14.22 2.95 -12.42
N TYR A 483 -14.28 1.72 -11.90
CA TYR A 483 -13.73 1.42 -10.59
C TYR A 483 -12.21 1.63 -10.53
N GLN A 484 -11.49 1.45 -11.64
CA GLN A 484 -10.08 1.85 -11.73
C GLN A 484 -9.93 3.36 -11.63
N ALA A 485 -10.73 4.14 -12.37
CA ALA A 485 -10.67 5.61 -12.36
C ALA A 485 -11.04 6.23 -10.99
N GLU A 486 -11.77 5.49 -10.15
CA GLU A 486 -12.11 5.86 -8.77
C GLU A 486 -10.96 5.64 -7.76
N GLY A 487 -9.87 4.99 -8.16
CA GLY A 487 -8.73 4.69 -7.29
C GLY A 487 -8.09 5.95 -6.69
N SER A 488 -7.70 5.89 -5.41
CA SER A 488 -7.17 7.04 -4.67
C SER A 488 -5.89 7.60 -5.27
N ASP A 489 -5.09 6.76 -5.93
CA ASP A 489 -3.78 7.10 -6.47
C ASP A 489 -3.83 8.25 -7.47
N TRP A 490 -4.89 8.31 -8.29
CA TRP A 490 -5.07 9.36 -9.28
C TRP A 490 -5.26 10.75 -8.64
N PHE A 491 -5.78 10.79 -7.41
CA PHE A 491 -6.01 12.02 -6.66
C PHE A 491 -4.83 12.37 -5.75
N TRP A 492 -4.10 11.36 -5.26
CA TRP A 492 -2.95 11.53 -4.37
C TRP A 492 -1.85 12.39 -5.00
N TRP A 493 -1.51 12.12 -6.26
CA TRP A 493 -0.41 12.79 -6.97
C TRP A 493 -0.78 14.16 -7.53
N LEU A 494 -2.05 14.55 -7.47
CA LEU A 494 -2.51 15.86 -7.94
C LEU A 494 -2.40 16.92 -6.84
N GLY A 495 -2.19 18.18 -7.22
CA GLY A 495 -1.93 19.27 -6.28
C GLY A 495 -0.45 19.41 -5.86
N PRO A 496 -0.15 20.35 -4.96
CA PRO A 496 1.21 20.65 -4.51
C PRO A 496 1.70 19.78 -3.33
N ASP A 497 0.80 19.12 -2.60
CA ASP A 497 1.13 18.47 -1.32
C ASP A 497 1.99 17.21 -1.47
N ASN A 498 1.88 16.52 -2.62
CA ASN A 498 2.61 15.30 -2.95
C ASN A 498 3.41 15.49 -4.25
N PRO A 499 4.58 16.16 -4.20
CA PRO A 499 5.37 16.41 -5.39
C PRO A 499 5.91 15.09 -5.96
N SER A 500 5.72 14.88 -7.26
CA SER A 500 6.26 13.74 -7.98
C SER A 500 6.66 14.14 -9.40
N VAL A 501 7.81 13.63 -9.85
CA VAL A 501 8.25 13.77 -11.25
C VAL A 501 7.35 13.00 -12.22
N GLN A 502 6.53 12.07 -11.70
CA GLN A 502 5.60 11.25 -12.47
C GLN A 502 4.14 11.78 -12.44
N LYS A 503 3.89 12.96 -11.85
CA LYS A 503 2.54 13.54 -11.72
C LYS A 503 1.76 13.57 -13.04
N GLU A 504 2.43 13.92 -14.14
CA GLU A 504 1.79 13.98 -15.46
C GLU A 504 1.46 12.59 -16.02
N ASP A 505 2.25 11.55 -15.68
CA ASP A 505 1.95 10.17 -16.09
C ASP A 505 0.68 9.66 -15.39
N PHE A 506 0.51 9.96 -14.10
CA PHE A 506 -0.73 9.65 -13.37
C PHE A 506 -1.93 10.41 -13.93
N ARG A 507 -1.78 11.71 -14.25
CA ARG A 507 -2.84 12.52 -14.87
C ARG A 507 -3.28 11.93 -16.22
N LYS A 508 -2.34 11.57 -17.09
CA LYS A 508 -2.62 10.97 -18.40
C LYS A 508 -3.30 9.62 -18.28
N GLN A 509 -2.85 8.77 -17.35
CA GLN A 509 -3.49 7.48 -17.10
C GLN A 509 -4.93 7.65 -16.63
N PHE A 510 -5.17 8.55 -15.67
CA PHE A 510 -6.52 8.87 -15.20
C PHE A 510 -7.43 9.34 -16.35
N LEU A 511 -6.98 10.30 -17.17
CA LEU A 511 -7.75 10.78 -18.32
C LEU A 511 -8.01 9.66 -19.34
N SER A 512 -7.04 8.79 -19.61
CA SER A 512 -7.21 7.68 -20.54
C SER A 512 -8.29 6.68 -20.08
N LEU A 513 -8.46 6.49 -18.77
CA LEU A 513 -9.55 5.66 -18.23
C LEU A 513 -10.91 6.31 -18.50
N LEU A 514 -11.00 7.62 -18.30
CA LEU A 514 -12.22 8.39 -18.53
C LEU A 514 -12.60 8.43 -20.02
N GLU A 515 -11.64 8.69 -20.90
CA GLU A 515 -11.81 8.67 -22.36
C GLU A 515 -12.25 7.29 -22.84
N LYS A 516 -11.63 6.22 -22.33
CA LYS A 516 -12.02 4.84 -22.66
C LYS A 516 -13.47 4.53 -22.25
N ILE A 517 -13.93 5.02 -21.10
CA ILE A 517 -15.34 4.86 -20.71
C ILE A 517 -16.25 5.55 -21.73
N CYS A 518 -15.93 6.79 -22.12
CA CYS A 518 -16.69 7.56 -23.12
C CYS A 518 -16.74 6.85 -24.48
N ASP A 519 -15.60 6.39 -24.99
CA ASP A 519 -15.52 5.61 -26.23
C ASP A 519 -16.39 4.35 -26.17
N LEU A 520 -16.33 3.63 -25.04
CA LEU A 520 -17.11 2.42 -24.83
C LEU A 520 -18.62 2.68 -24.64
N ILE A 521 -19.07 3.89 -24.32
CA ILE A 521 -20.50 4.26 -24.34
C ILE A 521 -20.91 5.00 -25.62
N GLY A 522 -19.98 5.22 -26.56
CA GLY A 522 -20.24 5.90 -27.82
C GLY A 522 -20.44 7.41 -27.70
N GLU A 523 -19.94 8.02 -26.62
CA GLU A 523 -20.03 9.45 -26.38
C GLU A 523 -18.65 10.10 -26.50
N LYS A 524 -18.62 11.36 -26.92
CA LYS A 524 -17.37 12.13 -26.87
C LYS A 524 -17.04 12.44 -25.41
N TYR A 525 -15.77 12.33 -25.03
CA TYR A 525 -15.31 12.77 -23.71
C TYR A 525 -15.78 14.22 -23.46
N PRO A 526 -16.60 14.47 -22.41
CA PRO A 526 -17.14 15.80 -22.13
C PRO A 526 -16.10 16.72 -21.46
N GLY A 527 -14.93 16.17 -21.13
CA GLY A 527 -13.86 16.81 -20.40
C GLY A 527 -12.71 17.32 -21.28
N GLU A 528 -11.92 18.18 -20.67
CA GLU A 528 -10.94 19.13 -21.25
C GLU A 528 -11.56 20.37 -21.94
N GLY A 529 -12.04 21.29 -21.11
CA GLY A 529 -11.98 22.75 -21.28
C GLY A 529 -11.25 23.37 -20.10
#